data_AF-A0A923R6Z2-F1
#
_entry.id   AF-A0A923R6Z2-F1
#
_cell.length_a   1.000
_cell.length_b   1.000
_cell.length_c   1.000
_cell.angle_alpha   90.00
_cell.angle_beta   90.00
_cell.angle_gamma   90.00
#
_symmetry.space_group_name_H-M   'P 1'
#
loop_
_entity.id
_entity.type
_entity.pdbx_description
1 polymer ?
#
loop_
_entity_poly.entity_id
_entity_poly.type
_entity_poly.pdbx_seq_one_letter_code
_entity_poly.pdbx_strand_id
1 'polypeptide(L)'
;MGVALEKSKVDMSTFHGARCWQGHAPKHILRAQELADWISRKPHYFGTTSTYKNVTQAKFSGKKGILFIQHGWGATDHIDLWDGTSMKVGEPEYFSLGKEVWFWKLN
;
A
#
# COMPACT_ATOMS: atom_id res chain seq x y z
N MET A 1 0.94 6.24 4.40
CA MET A 1 0.36 6.24 3.05
C MET A 1 -0.71 7.33 2.81
N GLY A 2 -1.79 7.44 3.59
CA GLY A 2 -2.86 8.43 3.35
C GLY A 2 -2.38 9.87 3.14
N VAL A 3 -1.48 10.37 4.00
CA VAL A 3 -0.86 11.69 3.85
C VAL A 3 -0.16 11.87 2.50
N ALA A 4 0.52 10.83 2.00
CA ALA A 4 1.21 10.90 0.72
C ALA A 4 0.22 10.98 -0.45
N LEU A 5 -0.89 10.23 -0.40
CA LEU A 5 -1.95 10.32 -1.41
C LEU A 5 -2.58 11.73 -1.45
N GLU A 6 -2.92 12.29 -0.29
CA GLU A 6 -3.49 13.64 -0.22
C GLU A 6 -2.50 14.70 -0.71
N LYS A 7 -1.21 14.61 -0.33
CA LYS A 7 -0.17 15.50 -0.84
C LYS A 7 0.08 15.35 -2.35
N SER A 8 -0.15 14.16 -2.89
CA SER A 8 -0.15 13.88 -4.33
C SER A 8 -1.46 14.28 -5.04
N LYS A 9 -2.36 15.01 -4.37
CA LYS A 9 -3.64 15.50 -4.90
C LYS A 9 -4.62 14.39 -5.32
N VAL A 10 -4.49 13.20 -4.73
CA VAL A 10 -5.50 12.15 -4.89
C VAL A 10 -6.74 12.55 -4.11
N ASP A 11 -7.90 12.55 -4.76
CA ASP A 11 -9.18 12.78 -4.09
C ASP A 11 -9.54 11.59 -3.19
N MET A 12 -9.47 11.82 -1.88
CA MET A 12 -9.79 10.83 -0.84
C MET A 12 -11.19 11.02 -0.24
N SER A 13 -12.05 11.85 -0.82
CA SER A 13 -13.42 12.15 -0.35
C SER A 13 -14.29 10.89 -0.17
N THR A 14 -14.09 9.90 -1.04
CA THR A 14 -14.80 8.61 -1.04
C THR A 14 -14.14 7.54 -0.17
N PHE A 15 -13.04 7.85 0.52
CA PHE A 15 -12.45 6.95 1.50
C PHE A 15 -13.13 7.13 2.86
N HIS A 16 -13.81 6.10 3.35
CA HIS A 16 -14.54 6.13 4.63
C HIS A 16 -13.90 5.24 5.72
N GLY A 17 -12.67 4.75 5.50
CA GLY A 17 -11.97 3.94 6.50
C GLY A 17 -11.44 4.74 7.68
N ALA A 18 -10.85 4.03 8.63
CA ALA A 18 -10.39 4.55 9.91
C ALA A 18 -9.29 5.62 9.73
N ARG A 19 -9.51 6.79 10.33
CA ARG A 19 -8.57 7.90 10.36
C ARG A 19 -8.11 8.20 11.79
N CYS A 20 -6.88 8.69 11.92
CA CYS A 20 -6.32 9.14 13.19
C CYS A 20 -7.20 10.22 13.83
N TRP A 21 -7.37 10.13 15.15
CA TRP A 21 -8.15 11.07 15.95
C TRP A 21 -7.35 12.33 16.34
N GLN A 22 -6.03 12.34 16.16
CA GLN A 22 -5.19 13.47 16.49
C GLN A 22 -5.48 14.68 15.59
N GLY A 23 -5.31 15.90 16.13
CA GLY A 23 -5.68 17.17 15.50
C GLY A 23 -4.81 17.65 14.34
N HIS A 24 -4.14 16.75 13.61
CA HIS A 24 -3.31 17.11 12.47
C HIS A 24 -4.05 16.93 11.13
N ALA A 25 -3.73 17.79 10.16
CA ALA A 25 -4.23 17.72 8.80
C ALA A 25 -3.06 17.61 7.80
N PRO A 26 -3.07 16.63 6.87
CA PRO A 26 -4.11 15.62 6.67
C PRO A 26 -4.08 14.51 7.74
N LYS A 27 -5.23 13.86 7.98
CA LYS A 27 -5.35 12.78 8.97
C LYS A 27 -4.67 11.51 8.46
N HIS A 28 -4.01 10.76 9.34
CA HIS A 28 -3.45 9.47 8.95
C HIS A 28 -4.58 8.47 8.71
N ILE A 29 -4.42 7.64 7.69
CA ILE A 29 -5.23 6.43 7.53
C ILE A 29 -4.59 5.35 8.39
N LEU A 30 -5.38 4.72 9.25
CA LEU A 30 -4.87 3.80 10.27
C LEU A 30 -4.78 2.35 9.79
N ARG A 31 -5.70 1.91 8.92
CA ARG A 31 -5.83 0.50 8.52
C ARG A 31 -5.35 0.31 7.08
N ALA A 32 -4.34 -0.54 6.91
CA ALA A 32 -3.75 -0.82 5.61
C ALA A 32 -4.70 -1.56 4.67
N GLN A 33 -5.42 -2.59 5.16
CA GLN A 33 -6.40 -3.34 4.35
C GLN A 33 -7.52 -2.45 3.80
N GLU A 34 -8.13 -1.60 4.63
CA GLU A 34 -9.19 -0.68 4.18
C GLU A 34 -8.71 0.25 3.06
N LEU A 35 -7.45 0.71 3.15
CA LEU A 35 -6.84 1.54 2.12
C LEU A 35 -6.57 0.73 0.84
N ALA A 36 -6.01 -0.47 0.96
CA ALA A 36 -5.77 -1.37 -0.17
C ALA A 36 -7.07 -1.69 -0.94
N ASP A 37 -8.15 -2.01 -0.21
CA ASP A 37 -9.47 -2.29 -0.79
C ASP A 37 -10.07 -1.07 -1.51
N TRP A 38 -9.84 0.13 -0.98
CA TRP A 38 -10.28 1.36 -1.63
C TRP A 38 -9.46 1.68 -2.89
N ILE A 39 -8.14 1.49 -2.85
CA ILE A 39 -7.25 1.67 -4.02
C ILE A 39 -7.62 0.68 -5.13
N SER A 40 -7.84 -0.60 -4.79
CA SER A 40 -8.26 -1.64 -5.76
C SER A 40 -9.54 -1.31 -6.52
N ARG A 41 -10.46 -0.54 -5.92
CA ARG A 41 -11.71 -0.10 -6.57
C ARG A 41 -11.55 1.13 -7.46
N LYS A 42 -10.32 1.63 -7.63
CA LYS A 42 -10.02 2.86 -8.38
C LYS A 42 -8.97 2.63 -9.48
N PRO A 43 -9.22 1.70 -10.42
CA PRO A 43 -8.25 1.36 -11.46
C PRO A 43 -7.90 2.54 -12.39
N HIS A 44 -8.80 3.52 -12.52
CA HIS A 44 -8.53 4.74 -13.30
C HIS A 44 -7.41 5.61 -12.70
N TYR A 45 -7.24 5.60 -11.38
CA TYR A 45 -6.23 6.42 -10.69
C TYR A 45 -4.95 5.64 -10.38
N PHE A 46 -5.07 4.35 -10.06
CA PHE A 46 -3.96 3.54 -9.54
C PHE A 46 -3.51 2.42 -10.49
N GLY A 47 -4.20 2.24 -11.61
CA GLY A 47 -4.02 1.07 -12.47
C GLY A 47 -4.61 -0.20 -11.87
N THR A 48 -4.42 -1.32 -12.57
CA THR A 48 -4.94 -2.62 -12.14
C THR A 48 -4.05 -3.24 -11.08
N THR A 49 -4.65 -3.70 -9.98
CA THR A 49 -3.96 -4.46 -8.93
C THR A 49 -3.54 -5.83 -9.46
N SER A 50 -2.29 -6.23 -9.19
CA SER A 50 -1.88 -7.63 -9.31
C SER A 50 -1.70 -8.26 -7.93
N THR A 51 -2.29 -9.43 -7.70
CA THR A 51 -2.21 -10.15 -6.42
C THR A 51 -1.36 -11.41 -6.56
N TYR A 52 -0.53 -11.67 -5.55
CA TYR A 52 0.44 -12.76 -5.54
C TYR A 52 0.48 -13.47 -4.19
N LYS A 53 0.86 -14.75 -4.20
CA LYS A 53 1.11 -15.58 -3.02
C LYS A 53 2.50 -16.20 -3.14
N ASN A 54 3.17 -16.43 -2.01
CA ASN A 54 4.48 -17.10 -1.96
C ASN A 54 5.52 -16.43 -2.88
N VAL A 55 5.65 -15.11 -2.79
CA VAL A 55 6.59 -14.33 -3.60
C VAL A 55 7.63 -13.65 -2.71
N THR A 56 8.80 -13.37 -3.28
CA THR A 56 9.83 -12.54 -2.67
C THR A 56 9.92 -11.20 -3.40
N GLN A 57 10.61 -10.23 -2.80
CA GLN A 57 10.91 -8.93 -3.38
C GLN A 57 11.56 -9.02 -4.78
N ALA A 58 12.28 -10.12 -5.08
CA ALA A 58 12.95 -10.32 -6.37
C ALA A 58 11.99 -10.23 -7.56
N LYS A 59 10.73 -10.66 -7.41
CA LYS A 59 9.69 -10.55 -8.47
C LYS A 59 9.36 -9.10 -8.84
N PHE A 60 9.62 -8.17 -7.93
CA PHE A 60 9.32 -6.75 -8.02
C PHE A 60 10.56 -5.88 -8.22
N SER A 61 11.73 -6.51 -8.37
CA SER A 61 12.99 -5.80 -8.63
C SER A 61 12.87 -4.92 -9.89
N GLY A 62 13.31 -3.66 -9.77
CA GLY A 62 13.25 -2.66 -10.84
C GLY A 62 11.84 -2.14 -11.18
N LYS A 63 10.78 -2.63 -10.53
CA LYS A 63 9.40 -2.12 -10.69
C LYS A 63 9.10 -1.14 -9.58
N LYS A 64 8.47 -0.01 -9.89
CA LYS A 64 8.02 0.97 -8.90
C LYS A 64 6.52 0.87 -8.69
N GLY A 65 6.04 1.09 -7.48
CA GLY A 65 4.61 0.89 -7.21
C GLY A 65 4.15 1.18 -5.79
N ILE A 66 2.84 1.11 -5.61
CA ILE A 66 2.23 0.92 -4.28
C ILE A 66 2.20 -0.57 -4.00
N LEU A 67 2.51 -0.94 -2.77
CA LEU A 67 2.59 -2.32 -2.31
C LEU A 67 1.73 -2.48 -1.06
N PHE A 68 0.89 -3.51 -1.04
CA PHE A 68 0.21 -3.97 0.16
C PHE A 68 0.60 -5.43 0.45
N ILE A 69 0.85 -5.72 1.72
CA ILE A 69 1.28 -7.03 2.19
C ILE A 69 0.34 -7.44 3.34
N GLN A 70 -0.47 -8.44 3.09
CA GLN A 70 -1.40 -8.98 4.09
C GLN A 70 -0.65 -9.86 5.09
N HIS A 71 -0.78 -9.57 6.38
CA HIS A 71 -0.12 -10.30 7.48
C HIS A 71 1.40 -10.49 7.29
N GLY A 72 2.08 -9.51 6.67
CA GLY A 72 3.52 -9.57 6.43
C GLY A 72 4.37 -8.89 7.51
N TRP A 73 3.74 -8.15 8.42
CA TRP A 73 4.39 -7.48 9.55
C TRP A 73 3.81 -8.04 10.85
N GLY A 74 4.31 -9.22 11.24
CA GLY A 74 3.70 -10.03 12.31
C GLY A 74 2.29 -10.45 11.94
N ALA A 75 1.33 -10.26 12.85
CA ALA A 75 -0.09 -10.53 12.59
C ALA A 75 -0.83 -9.37 11.89
N THR A 76 -0.10 -8.37 11.39
CA THR A 76 -0.69 -7.14 10.82
C THR A 76 -0.28 -6.92 9.37
N ASP A 77 -1.08 -6.11 8.68
CA ASP A 77 -0.86 -5.73 7.30
C ASP A 77 0.11 -4.55 7.17
N HIS A 78 0.79 -4.47 6.03
CA HIS A 78 1.64 -3.33 5.68
C HIS A 78 1.24 -2.74 4.33
N ILE A 79 1.24 -1.41 4.21
CA ILE A 79 1.06 -0.71 2.93
C ILE A 79 2.10 0.39 2.76
N ASP A 80 2.80 0.37 1.63
CA ASP A 80 3.97 1.21 1.41
C ASP A 80 4.18 1.57 -0.07
N LEU A 81 5.15 2.44 -0.31
CA LEU A 81 5.73 2.68 -1.63
C LEU A 81 6.95 1.78 -1.81
N TRP A 82 7.04 1.16 -2.99
CA TRP A 82 8.16 0.34 -3.43
C TRP A 82 8.87 1.03 -4.60
N ASP A 83 10.19 1.21 -4.50
CA ASP A 83 10.99 1.93 -5.51
C ASP A 83 11.72 1.02 -6.51
N GLY A 84 11.50 -0.29 -6.44
CA GLY A 84 12.22 -1.31 -7.22
C GLY A 84 13.31 -2.03 -6.42
N THR A 85 13.67 -1.52 -5.24
CA THR A 85 14.72 -2.08 -4.38
C THR A 85 14.36 -2.08 -2.90
N SER A 86 13.66 -1.05 -2.42
CA SER A 86 13.32 -0.85 -1.02
C SER A 86 11.90 -0.31 -0.87
N MET A 87 11.32 -0.55 0.31
CA MET A 87 10.10 0.16 0.73
C MET A 87 10.49 1.46 1.44
N LYS A 88 9.57 2.42 1.54
CA LYS A 88 9.88 3.68 2.22
C LYS A 88 10.08 3.51 3.72
N VAL A 89 9.34 2.62 4.37
CA VAL A 89 9.43 2.36 5.82
C VAL A 89 9.58 0.87 6.13
N GLY A 90 8.89 0.00 5.38
CA GLY A 90 8.97 -1.45 5.59
C GLY A 90 10.27 -2.10 5.12
N GLU A 91 10.39 -3.41 5.36
CA GLU A 91 11.55 -4.20 4.97
C GLU A 91 11.21 -5.16 3.81
N PRO A 92 12.12 -5.38 2.84
CA PRO A 92 11.87 -6.27 1.71
C PRO A 92 11.52 -7.72 2.10
N GLU A 93 11.88 -8.17 3.30
CA GLU A 93 11.58 -9.50 3.81
C GLU A 93 10.08 -9.73 4.02
N TYR A 94 9.30 -8.65 4.20
CA TYR A 94 7.85 -8.76 4.40
C TYR A 94 7.13 -9.38 3.20
N PHE A 95 7.70 -9.28 1.98
CA PHE A 95 7.16 -9.95 0.80
C PHE A 95 7.00 -11.45 1.00
N SER A 96 8.00 -12.09 1.59
CA SER A 96 8.00 -13.55 1.82
C SER A 96 7.16 -13.97 3.03
N LEU A 97 6.90 -13.06 3.96
CA LEU A 97 6.08 -13.31 5.15
C LEU A 97 4.59 -13.13 4.87
N GLY A 98 4.26 -12.27 3.90
CA GLY A 98 2.89 -11.94 3.55
C GLY A 98 2.09 -13.13 3.03
N LYS A 99 0.88 -13.29 3.55
CA LYS A 99 -0.10 -14.25 3.04
C LYS A 99 -0.50 -13.91 1.60
N GLU A 100 -0.68 -12.63 1.32
CA GLU A 100 -0.91 -12.08 -0.01
C GLU A 100 -0.14 -10.78 -0.21
N VAL A 101 0.37 -10.58 -1.42
CA VAL A 101 1.04 -9.36 -1.85
C VAL A 101 0.27 -8.75 -3.01
N TRP A 102 -0.19 -7.51 -2.83
CA TRP A 102 -0.90 -6.75 -3.84
C TRP A 102 -0.01 -5.62 -4.34
N PHE A 103 0.09 -5.48 -5.65
CA PHE A 103 1.00 -4.52 -6.27
C PHE A 103 0.29 -3.70 -7.35
N TRP A 104 0.39 -2.39 -7.22
CA TRP A 104 -0.03 -1.41 -8.22
C TRP A 104 1.22 -0.76 -8.82
N LYS A 105 1.52 -1.08 -10.07
CA LYS A 105 2.68 -0.51 -10.76
C LYS A 105 2.45 0.97 -11.03
N LEU A 106 3.42 1.80 -10.66
CA LEU A 106 3.52 3.19 -11.07
C LEU A 106 4.46 3.30 -12.27
N ASN A 107 4.11 4.18 -13.22
CA ASN A 107 4.92 4.46 -14.41
C ASN A 107 5.82 5.67 -14.17
#